data_AF-A0A955ACH2-F1
#
_entry.id   AF-A0A955ACH2-F1
#
_cell.length_a   1.000
_cell.length_b   1.000
_cell.length_c   1.000
_cell.angle_alpha   90.00
_cell.angle_beta   90.00
_cell.angle_gamma   90.00
#
_symmetry.space_group_name_H-M   'P 1'
#
loop_
_entity.id
_entity.type
_entity.pdbx_description
1 polymer ?
#
loop_
_entity_poly.entity_id
_entity_poly.type
_entity_poly.pdbx_seq_one_letter_code
_entity_poly.pdbx_strand_id
1 'polypeptide(L)'
;QCDSASGEPYRTNVDGKRNLLEVCRRLDVRAFHYVSTAYVGCRVDPAAGRVNEVVVPDIASGGNDYEKSKIEAEQLIARCPYIGDKTIHRPSIIVGDSQSSFTSTYHGFYAPLQIGYQLAKHNGFSAEAGQWFRHQLGLQPEDSKNIVPVDWVAEAIVRTMNMNSSSCAPATSVRPRILHWTNPHPVPCELLQESITTAIEHSSSDKQSAQAAQTRDNPSDEIPLSGDFREQMRVYESYFRSDPAFDDCQSRVLVPDLPCPVVDRAMLLRLAKFAIEQNFGWPKPLPKALPHQSLVATLRHFPLSSGPCERQLVLRLLGPGAPETLAYGRHNQSWCLVPAAANSLPISASGTLTAPLSLLADCLSGKTNLPLAIEQGYCIMEGLPSHECLALAEHWVHSLHTSLC
;
A
#
# COMPACT_ATOMS: atom_id res chain seq x y z
N GLN A 1 24.07 4.41 -8.50
CA GLN A 1 24.73 4.02 -7.24
C GLN A 1 23.64 3.90 -6.18
N CYS A 2 22.98 2.75 -6.07
CA CYS A 2 21.95 2.48 -5.05
C CYS A 2 22.19 1.18 -4.27
N ASP A 3 23.11 0.31 -4.69
CA ASP A 3 23.27 -1.02 -4.11
C ASP A 3 24.57 -1.13 -3.30
N SER A 4 24.66 -0.38 -2.21
CA SER A 4 25.57 -0.71 -1.10
C SER A 4 24.74 -1.20 0.08
N ALA A 5 25.31 -1.98 1.00
CA ALA A 5 24.64 -2.47 2.21
C ALA A 5 24.03 -1.35 3.11
N SER A 6 24.29 -0.08 2.78
CA SER A 6 23.76 1.13 3.42
C SER A 6 22.65 1.84 2.62
N GLY A 7 22.22 1.28 1.48
CA GLY A 7 21.23 1.84 0.55
C GLY A 7 19.81 1.28 0.72
N GLU A 8 18.90 1.68 -0.17
CA GLU A 8 17.62 0.97 -0.33
C GLU A 8 17.89 -0.40 -0.96
N PRO A 9 17.24 -1.50 -0.52
CA PRO A 9 16.07 -1.54 0.37
C PRO A 9 16.39 -1.74 1.87
N TYR A 10 17.66 -1.93 2.25
CA TYR A 10 18.04 -2.30 3.64
C TYR A 10 17.73 -1.21 4.66
N ARG A 11 17.93 0.06 4.31
CA ARG A 11 17.62 1.17 5.20
C ARG A 11 16.14 1.19 5.63
N THR A 12 15.22 0.99 4.69
CA THR A 12 13.78 0.94 5.04
C THR A 12 13.35 -0.41 5.57
N ASN A 13 13.85 -1.52 5.02
CA ASN A 13 13.38 -2.86 5.37
C ASN A 13 13.99 -3.42 6.66
N VAL A 14 15.22 -3.07 6.99
CA VAL A 14 15.96 -3.59 8.15
C VAL A 14 16.05 -2.52 9.22
N ASP A 15 16.67 -1.38 8.93
CA ASP A 15 16.88 -0.34 9.95
C ASP A 15 15.56 0.28 10.42
N GLY A 16 14.65 0.55 9.48
CA GLY A 16 13.29 0.99 9.80
C GLY A 16 12.55 0.02 10.73
N LYS A 17 12.81 -1.29 10.60
CA LYS A 17 12.16 -2.32 11.43
C LYS A 17 12.80 -2.37 12.82
N ARG A 18 14.13 -2.26 12.90
CA ARG A 18 14.84 -2.13 14.19
C ARG A 18 14.33 -0.92 14.97
N ASN A 19 14.15 0.22 14.30
CA ASN A 19 13.60 1.43 14.91
C ASN A 19 12.15 1.25 15.36
N LEU A 20 11.31 0.59 14.56
CA LEU A 20 9.92 0.35 14.93
C LEU A 20 9.79 -0.59 16.14
N LEU A 21 10.62 -1.64 16.22
CA LEU A 21 10.68 -2.53 17.39
C LEU A 21 11.11 -1.79 18.66
N GLU A 22 12.02 -0.83 18.55
CA GLU A 22 12.41 0.04 19.67
C GLU A 22 11.27 0.98 20.08
N VAL A 23 10.49 1.51 19.14
CA VAL A 23 9.26 2.26 19.44
C VAL A 23 8.25 1.37 20.16
N CYS A 24 8.02 0.14 19.70
CA CYS A 24 7.14 -0.82 20.39
C CYS A 24 7.61 -1.07 21.83
N ARG A 25 8.92 -1.20 22.05
CA ARG A 25 9.49 -1.34 23.39
C ARG A 25 9.23 -0.13 24.28
N ARG A 26 9.32 1.08 23.74
CA ARG A 26 9.10 2.33 24.50
C ARG A 26 7.64 2.58 24.82
N LEU A 27 6.73 2.17 23.94
CA LEU A 27 5.28 2.38 24.06
C LEU A 27 4.53 1.17 24.64
N ASP A 28 5.26 0.17 25.12
CA ASP A 28 4.72 -1.10 25.62
C ASP A 28 3.76 -1.83 24.64
N VAL A 29 4.08 -1.78 23.34
CA VAL A 29 3.34 -2.51 22.32
C VAL A 29 3.89 -3.94 22.23
N ARG A 30 3.04 -4.91 22.58
CA ARG A 30 3.41 -6.33 22.69
C ARG A 30 2.96 -7.18 21.50
N ALA A 31 2.09 -6.66 20.65
CA ALA A 31 1.62 -7.31 19.43
C ALA A 31 2.23 -6.63 18.20
N PHE A 32 2.73 -7.40 17.25
CA PHE A 32 3.39 -6.90 16.06
C PHE A 32 2.99 -7.71 14.82
N HIS A 33 2.36 -7.03 13.87
CA HIS A 33 2.02 -7.58 12.57
C HIS A 33 2.97 -7.00 11.52
N TYR A 34 3.61 -7.86 10.74
CA TYR A 34 4.57 -7.48 9.73
C TYR A 34 4.16 -7.96 8.35
N VAL A 35 4.09 -7.04 7.38
CA VAL A 35 3.86 -7.40 5.97
C VAL A 35 5.21 -7.59 5.27
N SER A 36 5.53 -8.86 5.06
CA SER A 36 6.68 -9.35 4.32
C SER A 36 6.28 -9.70 2.88
N THR A 37 6.81 -10.80 2.33
CA THR A 37 6.49 -11.30 1.00
C THR A 37 6.60 -12.83 0.98
N ALA A 38 5.76 -13.51 0.18
CA ALA A 38 5.85 -14.96 -0.02
C ALA A 38 7.17 -15.39 -0.65
N TYR A 39 7.88 -14.48 -1.33
CA TYR A 39 9.08 -14.79 -2.09
C TYR A 39 10.35 -14.96 -1.24
N VAL A 40 10.26 -14.82 0.08
CA VAL A 40 11.39 -15.15 0.97
C VAL A 40 11.66 -16.66 0.95
N GLY A 41 12.87 -17.07 0.59
CA GLY A 41 13.25 -18.49 0.56
C GLY A 41 12.88 -19.24 -0.73
N CYS A 42 12.51 -18.54 -1.81
CA CYS A 42 12.21 -19.19 -3.10
C CYS A 42 13.41 -19.83 -3.81
N ARG A 43 14.65 -19.66 -3.33
CA ARG A 43 15.83 -20.41 -3.84
C ARG A 43 16.06 -21.75 -3.14
N VAL A 44 15.24 -22.12 -2.15
CA VAL A 44 15.33 -23.46 -1.57
C VAL A 44 14.83 -24.43 -2.63
N ASP A 45 15.77 -25.16 -3.22
CA ASP A 45 15.67 -26.24 -4.23
C ASP A 45 14.27 -26.56 -4.79
N PRO A 46 14.03 -26.49 -6.12
CA PRO A 46 12.82 -27.03 -6.75
C PRO A 46 12.45 -28.46 -6.33
N ALA A 47 13.43 -29.27 -5.89
CA ALA A 47 13.20 -30.60 -5.34
C ALA A 47 12.56 -30.61 -3.92
N ALA A 48 12.53 -29.47 -3.21
CA ALA A 48 11.94 -29.33 -1.88
C ALA A 48 10.40 -29.15 -1.89
N GLY A 49 9.79 -29.08 -3.08
CA GLY A 49 8.35 -29.23 -3.28
C GLY A 49 7.48 -27.99 -2.99
N ARG A 50 7.74 -27.23 -1.91
CA ARG A 50 6.98 -26.00 -1.54
C ARG A 50 7.80 -25.05 -0.65
N VAL A 51 7.52 -23.74 -0.73
CA VAL A 51 8.01 -22.73 0.22
C VAL A 51 7.16 -22.79 1.50
N ASN A 52 7.80 -23.14 2.62
CA ASN A 52 7.13 -23.39 3.90
C ASN A 52 6.88 -22.10 4.72
N GLU A 53 5.86 -22.12 5.56
CA GLU A 53 5.52 -21.04 6.51
C GLU A 53 6.43 -21.04 7.75
N VAL A 54 7.74 -21.00 7.52
CA VAL A 54 8.80 -20.97 8.54
C VAL A 54 9.76 -19.81 8.31
N VAL A 55 10.44 -19.35 9.36
CA VAL A 55 11.49 -18.33 9.24
C VAL A 55 12.63 -18.89 8.40
N VAL A 56 13.01 -18.16 7.36
CA VAL A 56 14.14 -18.54 6.50
C VAL A 56 15.44 -18.38 7.28
N PRO A 57 16.28 -19.43 7.42
CA PRO A 57 17.45 -19.40 8.29
C PRO A 57 18.63 -18.63 7.68
N ASP A 58 18.81 -18.69 6.36
CA ASP A 58 19.93 -18.08 5.66
C ASP A 58 19.46 -16.90 4.79
N ILE A 59 20.02 -15.71 5.03
CA ILE A 59 19.72 -14.52 4.22
C ILE A 59 20.22 -14.71 2.78
N ALA A 60 21.32 -15.45 2.57
CA ALA A 60 21.88 -15.69 1.25
C ALA A 60 20.96 -16.50 0.32
N SER A 61 19.89 -17.11 0.85
CA SER A 61 18.87 -17.76 0.04
C SER A 61 17.96 -16.76 -0.71
N GLY A 62 18.05 -15.46 -0.45
CA GLY A 62 17.32 -14.44 -1.23
C GLY A 62 17.85 -14.33 -2.66
N GLY A 63 16.95 -14.26 -3.65
CA GLY A 63 17.27 -14.13 -5.06
C GLY A 63 17.77 -12.75 -5.49
N ASN A 64 17.37 -11.71 -4.76
CA ASN A 64 17.76 -10.31 -4.95
C ASN A 64 17.89 -9.60 -3.58
N ASP A 65 18.38 -8.37 -3.59
CA ASP A 65 18.60 -7.61 -2.34
C ASP A 65 17.29 -7.20 -1.64
N TYR A 66 16.18 -7.09 -2.37
CA TYR A 66 14.86 -6.90 -1.77
C TYR A 66 14.47 -8.11 -0.91
N GLU A 67 14.55 -9.33 -1.47
CA GLU A 67 14.24 -10.56 -0.75
C GLU A 67 15.18 -10.77 0.44
N LYS A 68 16.49 -10.54 0.28
CA LYS A 68 17.45 -10.61 1.40
C LYS A 68 17.08 -9.65 2.52
N SER A 69 16.73 -8.39 2.19
CA SER A 69 16.32 -7.40 3.19
C SER A 69 15.02 -7.79 3.91
N LYS A 70 14.10 -8.49 3.23
CA LYS A 70 12.87 -9.03 3.83
C LYS A 70 13.17 -10.23 4.74
N ILE A 71 14.04 -11.16 4.33
CA ILE A 71 14.50 -12.27 5.18
C ILE A 71 15.13 -11.72 6.46
N GLU A 72 16.03 -10.75 6.35
CA GLU A 72 16.68 -10.14 7.51
C GLU A 72 15.67 -9.45 8.44
N ALA A 73 14.69 -8.73 7.89
CA ALA A 73 13.62 -8.12 8.66
C ALA A 73 12.77 -9.16 9.42
N GLU A 74 12.42 -10.27 8.77
CA GLU A 74 11.70 -11.37 9.41
C GLU A 74 12.52 -12.02 10.53
N GLN A 75 13.82 -12.23 10.33
CA GLN A 75 14.71 -12.75 11.36
C GLN A 75 14.81 -11.80 12.56
N LEU A 76 14.88 -10.49 12.34
CA LEU A 76 14.89 -9.49 13.41
C LEU A 76 13.61 -9.56 14.25
N ILE A 77 12.45 -9.64 13.59
CA ILE A 77 11.15 -9.73 14.28
C ILE A 77 11.05 -11.06 15.02
N ALA A 78 11.36 -12.17 14.36
CA ALA A 78 11.31 -13.51 14.96
C ALA A 78 12.18 -13.63 16.22
N ARG A 79 13.37 -13.00 16.21
CA ARG A 79 14.31 -12.99 17.34
C ARG A 79 13.99 -11.93 18.39
N CYS A 80 13.01 -11.05 18.19
CA CYS A 80 12.67 -10.01 19.16
C CYS A 80 11.93 -10.62 20.37
N PRO A 81 12.53 -10.63 21.58
CA PRO A 81 11.91 -11.21 22.77
C PRO A 81 10.83 -10.31 23.36
N TYR A 82 10.85 -9.01 23.05
CA TYR A 82 9.91 -8.05 23.61
C TYR A 82 8.50 -8.22 23.05
N ILE A 83 8.38 -8.52 21.76
CA ILE A 83 7.07 -8.72 21.15
C ILE A 83 6.54 -10.09 21.59
N GLY A 84 5.42 -10.13 22.30
CA GLY A 84 4.79 -11.36 22.76
C GLY A 84 3.98 -12.06 21.66
N ASP A 85 3.30 -11.29 20.82
CA ASP A 85 2.54 -11.80 19.68
C ASP A 85 3.12 -11.25 18.37
N LYS A 86 3.63 -12.16 17.54
CA LYS A 86 4.31 -11.85 16.29
C LYS A 86 3.58 -12.55 15.15
N THR A 87 3.04 -11.79 14.22
CA THR A 87 2.45 -12.34 12.99
C THR A 87 3.16 -11.75 11.77
N ILE A 88 3.66 -12.62 10.90
CA ILE A 88 4.30 -12.26 9.64
C ILE A 88 3.36 -12.67 8.51
N HIS A 89 2.85 -11.67 7.80
CA HIS A 89 2.00 -11.82 6.63
C HIS A 89 2.87 -11.80 5.37
N ARG A 90 2.80 -12.86 4.58
CA ARG A 90 3.59 -13.03 3.36
C ARG A 90 2.66 -13.14 2.15
N PRO A 91 2.21 -12.00 1.59
CA PRO A 91 1.47 -12.01 0.34
C PRO A 91 2.38 -12.32 -0.85
N SER A 92 1.80 -12.93 -1.90
CA SER A 92 2.42 -13.06 -3.22
C SER A 92 2.24 -11.77 -4.05
N ILE A 93 2.18 -11.85 -5.38
CA ILE A 93 2.01 -10.67 -6.24
C ILE A 93 0.62 -10.09 -6.01
N ILE A 94 0.58 -8.92 -5.37
CA ILE A 94 -0.66 -8.17 -5.14
C ILE A 94 -1.04 -7.44 -6.43
N VAL A 95 -2.29 -7.60 -6.85
CA VAL A 95 -2.93 -6.81 -7.91
C VAL A 95 -4.05 -5.95 -7.33
N GLY A 96 -4.67 -5.12 -8.18
CA GLY A 96 -5.78 -4.27 -7.81
C GLY A 96 -6.99 -5.03 -7.27
N ASP A 97 -7.92 -4.25 -6.74
CA ASP A 97 -9.14 -4.72 -6.10
C ASP A 97 -9.95 -5.63 -7.04
N SER A 98 -10.42 -6.77 -6.52
CA SER A 98 -11.07 -7.82 -7.32
C SER A 98 -12.35 -7.36 -8.05
N GLN A 99 -13.02 -6.33 -7.53
CA GLN A 99 -14.27 -5.79 -8.05
C GLN A 99 -14.04 -4.50 -8.86
N SER A 100 -13.46 -3.49 -8.22
CA SER A 100 -13.25 -2.15 -8.77
C SER A 100 -12.00 -2.01 -9.64
N SER A 101 -11.09 -2.99 -9.59
CA SER A 101 -9.78 -2.97 -10.26
C SER A 101 -8.82 -1.88 -9.77
N PHE A 102 -9.20 -1.13 -8.73
CA PHE A 102 -8.40 -0.02 -8.21
C PHE A 102 -7.03 -0.50 -7.71
N THR A 103 -5.98 0.23 -8.10
CA THR A 103 -4.62 0.07 -7.56
C THR A 103 -3.90 1.42 -7.54
N SER A 104 -3.04 1.61 -6.53
CA SER A 104 -2.10 2.73 -6.44
C SER A 104 -0.67 2.34 -6.84
N THR A 105 -0.43 1.06 -7.13
CA THR A 105 0.89 0.51 -7.46
C THR A 105 0.84 -0.34 -8.72
N TYR A 106 1.78 -0.12 -9.63
CA TYR A 106 1.84 -0.76 -10.94
C TYR A 106 3.11 -1.61 -11.05
N HIS A 107 3.19 -2.66 -10.24
CA HIS A 107 4.28 -3.64 -10.21
C HIS A 107 3.76 -5.04 -10.60
N GLY A 108 4.65 -6.03 -10.73
CA GLY A 108 4.27 -7.41 -11.04
C GLY A 108 3.53 -7.50 -12.39
N PHE A 109 2.26 -7.91 -12.37
CA PHE A 109 1.38 -8.00 -13.55
C PHE A 109 1.34 -6.73 -14.41
N TYR A 110 1.41 -5.54 -13.79
CA TYR A 110 1.27 -4.28 -14.51
C TYR A 110 2.53 -3.86 -15.27
N ALA A 111 3.71 -4.33 -14.88
CA ALA A 111 4.97 -3.98 -15.54
C ALA A 111 5.04 -4.46 -17.00
N PRO A 112 4.84 -5.77 -17.31
CA PRO A 112 4.82 -6.22 -18.70
C PRO A 112 3.65 -5.61 -19.49
N LEU A 113 2.50 -5.38 -18.85
CA LEU A 113 1.37 -4.66 -19.47
C LEU A 113 1.75 -3.24 -19.89
N GLN A 114 2.40 -2.47 -19.00
CA GLN A 114 2.83 -1.11 -19.28
C GLN A 114 3.80 -1.08 -20.46
N ILE A 115 4.77 -1.98 -20.46
CA ILE A 115 5.80 -2.04 -21.50
C ILE A 115 5.17 -2.45 -22.84
N GLY A 116 4.34 -3.49 -22.86
CA GLY A 116 3.61 -3.91 -24.05
C GLY A 116 2.72 -2.81 -24.61
N TYR A 117 2.01 -2.08 -23.74
CA TYR A 117 1.15 -0.96 -24.13
C TYR A 117 1.94 0.23 -24.69
N GLN A 118 3.12 0.55 -24.16
CA GLN A 118 3.97 1.61 -24.73
C GLN A 118 4.53 1.21 -26.09
N LEU A 119 4.97 -0.05 -26.25
CA LEU A 119 5.40 -0.57 -27.56
C LEU A 119 4.27 -0.49 -28.60
N ALA A 120 3.05 -0.88 -28.20
CA ALA A 120 1.85 -0.80 -29.03
C ALA A 120 1.53 0.62 -29.50
N LYS A 121 1.66 1.62 -28.62
CA LYS A 121 1.41 3.03 -28.95
C LYS A 121 2.31 3.57 -30.06
N HIS A 122 3.56 3.10 -30.12
CA HIS A 122 4.54 3.61 -31.08
C HIS A 122 4.47 2.88 -32.42
N ASN A 123 4.20 1.56 -32.42
CA ASN A 123 4.42 0.73 -33.61
C ASN A 123 3.19 -0.12 -34.03
N GLY A 124 2.06 0.02 -33.34
CA GLY A 124 0.95 -0.93 -33.42
C GLY A 124 1.24 -2.22 -32.64
N PHE A 125 0.20 -2.99 -32.32
CA PHE A 125 0.33 -4.28 -31.63
C PHE A 125 -0.30 -5.37 -32.50
N SER A 126 0.53 -6.13 -33.22
CA SER A 126 0.08 -7.34 -33.91
C SER A 126 0.20 -8.56 -32.98
N ALA A 127 -0.49 -9.65 -33.33
CA ALA A 127 -0.33 -10.93 -32.65
C ALA A 127 1.14 -11.42 -32.68
N GLU A 128 1.91 -11.12 -33.74
CA GLU A 128 3.33 -11.45 -33.80
C GLU A 128 4.17 -10.62 -32.81
N ALA A 129 3.82 -9.34 -32.61
CA ALA A 129 4.49 -8.49 -31.62
C ALA A 129 4.26 -9.00 -30.19
N GLY A 130 3.06 -9.51 -29.88
CA GLY A 130 2.75 -10.15 -28.60
C GLY A 130 3.55 -11.44 -28.36
N GLN A 131 3.70 -12.28 -29.39
CA GLN A 131 4.52 -13.50 -29.30
C GLN A 131 6.02 -13.19 -29.18
N TRP A 132 6.51 -12.18 -29.91
CA TRP A 132 7.87 -11.69 -29.78
C TRP A 132 8.14 -11.17 -28.36
N PHE A 133 7.22 -10.37 -27.81
CA PHE A 133 7.31 -9.83 -26.46
C PHE A 133 7.43 -10.96 -25.43
N ARG A 134 6.60 -12.01 -25.52
CA ARG A 134 6.71 -13.22 -24.68
C ARG A 134 8.09 -13.87 -24.75
N HIS A 135 8.61 -14.10 -25.96
CA HIS A 135 9.93 -14.70 -26.14
C HIS A 135 11.05 -13.83 -25.56
N GLN A 136 10.91 -12.50 -25.61
CA GLN A 136 11.88 -11.59 -24.98
C GLN A 136 11.83 -11.62 -23.46
N LEU A 137 10.67 -11.90 -22.85
CA LEU A 137 10.53 -12.05 -21.40
C LEU A 137 11.02 -13.41 -20.88
N GLY A 138 11.28 -14.39 -21.74
CA GLY A 138 11.76 -15.72 -21.32
C GLY A 138 10.71 -16.59 -20.60
N LEU A 139 9.44 -16.17 -20.58
CA LEU A 139 8.34 -16.90 -19.97
C LEU A 139 7.87 -18.07 -20.85
N GLN A 140 7.82 -19.26 -20.29
CA GLN A 140 7.23 -20.42 -20.94
C GLN A 140 5.71 -20.48 -20.71
N PRO A 141 4.92 -21.07 -21.63
CA PRO A 141 3.47 -21.20 -21.46
C PRO A 141 3.07 -21.94 -20.17
N GLU A 142 3.86 -22.94 -19.79
CA GLU A 142 3.67 -23.76 -18.58
C GLU A 142 4.03 -23.04 -17.27
N ASP A 143 4.70 -21.88 -17.34
CA ASP A 143 5.01 -21.09 -16.16
C ASP A 143 3.71 -20.53 -15.54
N SER A 144 3.71 -20.39 -14.22
CA SER A 144 2.58 -19.79 -13.51
C SER A 144 3.04 -18.74 -12.50
N LYS A 145 2.12 -17.82 -12.19
CA LYS A 145 2.32 -16.71 -11.27
C LYS A 145 1.29 -16.73 -10.16
N ASN A 146 1.76 -16.53 -8.93
CA ASN A 146 0.89 -16.45 -7.78
C ASN A 146 0.41 -15.01 -7.60
N ILE A 147 -0.83 -14.75 -8.00
CA ILE A 147 -1.44 -13.42 -8.01
C ILE A 147 -2.64 -13.40 -7.07
N VAL A 148 -2.72 -12.36 -6.23
CA VAL A 148 -3.77 -12.18 -5.22
C VAL A 148 -4.33 -10.74 -5.26
N PRO A 149 -5.66 -10.54 -5.19
CA PRO A 149 -6.24 -9.19 -5.10
C PRO A 149 -5.97 -8.49 -3.76
N VAL A 150 -5.78 -7.17 -3.79
CA VAL A 150 -5.44 -6.37 -2.59
C VAL A 150 -6.54 -6.36 -1.54
N ASP A 151 -7.81 -6.36 -1.94
CA ASP A 151 -8.99 -6.40 -1.07
C ASP A 151 -9.01 -7.67 -0.22
N TRP A 152 -8.74 -8.82 -0.84
CA TRP A 152 -8.66 -10.08 -0.13
C TRP A 152 -7.47 -10.13 0.85
N VAL A 153 -6.28 -9.66 0.43
CA VAL A 153 -5.11 -9.62 1.32
C VAL A 153 -5.34 -8.68 2.51
N ALA A 154 -5.94 -7.51 2.26
CA ALA A 154 -6.25 -6.54 3.31
C ALA A 154 -7.23 -7.13 4.34
N GLU A 155 -8.34 -7.73 3.87
CA GLU A 155 -9.33 -8.38 4.74
C GLU A 155 -8.70 -9.51 5.56
N ALA A 156 -7.86 -10.34 4.94
CA ALA A 156 -7.17 -11.44 5.61
C ALA A 156 -6.24 -10.95 6.74
N ILE A 157 -5.50 -9.87 6.50
CA ILE A 157 -4.63 -9.24 7.50
C ILE A 157 -5.45 -8.65 8.64
N VAL A 158 -6.50 -7.89 8.33
CA VAL A 158 -7.37 -7.24 9.34
C VAL A 158 -8.08 -8.28 10.21
N ARG A 159 -8.63 -9.34 9.63
CA ARG A 159 -9.22 -10.45 10.39
C ARG A 159 -8.22 -11.10 11.33
N THR A 160 -7.00 -11.35 10.84
CA THR A 160 -5.95 -11.93 11.66
C THR A 160 -5.58 -11.03 12.85
N MET A 161 -5.49 -9.72 12.63
CA MET A 161 -5.25 -8.73 13.70
C MET A 161 -6.36 -8.76 14.77
N ASN A 162 -7.62 -8.87 14.34
CA ASN A 162 -8.78 -8.88 15.25
C ASN A 162 -8.99 -10.21 16.00
N MET A 163 -8.44 -11.32 15.50
CA MET A 163 -8.48 -12.62 16.20
C MET A 163 -7.48 -12.68 17.35
N ASN A 164 -6.31 -12.07 17.16
CA ASN A 164 -5.24 -12.06 18.17
C ASN A 164 -5.57 -11.20 19.40
N SER A 165 -6.55 -10.30 19.31
CA SER A 165 -7.07 -9.53 20.44
C SER A 165 -8.06 -10.31 21.32
N SER A 166 -8.51 -11.50 20.90
CA SER A 166 -9.68 -12.16 21.51
C SER A 166 -9.47 -13.57 22.07
N SER A 167 -8.30 -14.21 21.96
CA SER A 167 -8.11 -15.56 22.54
C SER A 167 -6.67 -15.96 22.86
N CYS A 168 -6.44 -16.26 24.14
CA CYS A 168 -5.87 -17.51 24.67
C CYS A 168 -4.74 -18.25 23.90
N ALA A 169 -3.80 -17.57 23.26
CA ALA A 169 -2.48 -18.17 23.04
C ALA A 169 -1.67 -17.96 24.33
N PRO A 170 -1.19 -19.02 25.02
CA PRO A 170 -0.31 -18.81 26.16
C PRO A 170 0.89 -17.98 25.71
N ALA A 171 1.35 -17.06 26.55
CA ALA A 171 2.44 -16.11 26.33
C ALA A 171 3.84 -16.77 26.16
N THR A 172 3.90 -17.91 25.47
CA THR A 172 5.03 -18.83 25.38
C THR A 172 5.36 -19.26 23.96
N SER A 173 4.59 -18.88 22.93
CA SER A 173 5.07 -19.07 21.55
C SER A 173 6.15 -18.05 21.24
N VAL A 174 7.41 -18.42 21.48
CA VAL A 174 8.59 -17.66 21.09
C VAL A 174 8.64 -17.44 19.58
N ARG A 175 7.98 -18.31 18.80
CA ARG A 175 8.01 -18.30 17.33
C ARG A 175 6.89 -17.43 16.75
N PRO A 176 7.17 -16.66 15.69
CA PRO A 176 6.14 -15.91 14.99
C PRO A 176 5.18 -16.85 14.26
N ARG A 177 3.90 -16.46 14.19
CA ARG A 177 2.95 -17.01 13.22
C ARG A 177 3.32 -16.48 11.84
N ILE A 178 3.47 -17.36 10.86
CA ILE A 178 3.82 -16.97 9.48
C ILE A 178 2.68 -17.45 8.58
N LEU A 179 2.14 -16.53 7.78
CA LEU A 179 0.94 -16.77 6.98
C LEU A 179 1.23 -16.43 5.52
N HIS A 180 1.17 -17.43 4.65
CA HIS A 180 1.21 -17.19 3.20
C HIS A 180 -0.18 -16.80 2.70
N TRP A 181 -0.31 -15.56 2.22
CA TRP A 181 -1.49 -15.07 1.51
C TRP A 181 -1.26 -15.27 0.02
N THR A 182 -1.47 -16.49 -0.43
CA THR A 182 -1.16 -16.95 -1.79
C THR A 182 -2.39 -17.57 -2.42
N ASN A 183 -2.47 -17.48 -3.74
CA ASN A 183 -3.54 -18.08 -4.51
C ASN A 183 -3.29 -19.60 -4.63
N PRO A 184 -4.22 -20.47 -4.18
CA PRO A 184 -4.06 -21.93 -4.28
C PRO A 184 -4.08 -22.43 -5.74
N HIS A 185 -4.53 -21.59 -6.68
CA HIS A 185 -4.54 -21.85 -8.12
C HIS A 185 -3.71 -20.78 -8.84
N PRO A 186 -2.38 -20.96 -8.93
CA PRO A 186 -1.50 -20.04 -9.65
C PRO A 186 -1.99 -19.78 -11.08
N VAL A 187 -1.84 -18.54 -11.52
CA VAL A 187 -2.33 -18.07 -12.82
C VAL A 187 -1.32 -18.45 -13.90
N PRO A 188 -1.71 -19.20 -14.95
CA PRO A 188 -0.81 -19.50 -16.06
C PRO A 188 -0.33 -18.23 -16.77
N CYS A 189 0.95 -18.19 -17.13
CA CYS A 189 1.53 -17.07 -17.86
C CYS A 189 0.84 -16.84 -19.22
N GLU A 190 0.37 -17.91 -19.86
CA GLU A 190 -0.45 -17.83 -21.08
C GLU A 190 -1.71 -16.97 -20.87
N LEU A 191 -2.44 -17.19 -19.77
CA LEU A 191 -3.64 -16.43 -19.46
C LEU A 191 -3.36 -14.95 -19.19
N LEU A 192 -2.23 -14.65 -18.52
CA LEU A 192 -1.77 -13.27 -18.31
C LEU A 192 -1.49 -12.58 -19.64
N GLN A 193 -0.78 -13.27 -20.54
CA GLN A 193 -0.40 -12.74 -21.84
C GLN A 193 -1.62 -12.50 -22.74
N GLU A 194 -2.55 -13.45 -22.80
CA GLU A 194 -3.80 -13.29 -23.56
C GLU A 194 -4.58 -12.07 -23.07
N SER A 195 -4.67 -11.91 -21.75
CA SER A 195 -5.36 -10.79 -21.12
C SER A 195 -4.68 -9.45 -21.43
N ILE A 196 -3.35 -9.39 -21.33
CA ILE A 196 -2.56 -8.20 -21.68
C ILE A 196 -2.75 -7.83 -23.16
N THR A 197 -2.58 -8.81 -24.05
CA THR A 197 -2.72 -8.62 -25.51
C THR A 197 -4.10 -8.10 -25.86
N THR A 198 -5.14 -8.76 -25.35
CA THR A 198 -6.54 -8.35 -25.55
C THR A 198 -6.78 -6.93 -25.05
N ALA A 199 -6.28 -6.56 -23.86
CA ALA A 199 -6.48 -5.22 -23.30
C ALA A 199 -5.80 -4.13 -24.14
N ILE A 200 -4.60 -4.40 -24.66
CA ILE A 200 -3.86 -3.50 -25.54
C ILE A 200 -4.56 -3.33 -26.89
N GLU A 201 -5.06 -4.43 -27.48
CA GLU A 201 -5.80 -4.41 -28.74
C GLU A 201 -7.07 -3.56 -28.61
N HIS A 202 -7.89 -3.78 -27.57
CA HIS A 202 -9.10 -2.99 -27.34
C HIS A 202 -8.78 -1.50 -27.20
N SER A 203 -7.76 -1.17 -26.41
CA SER A 203 -7.34 0.22 -26.19
C SER A 203 -6.81 0.90 -27.46
N SER A 204 -6.18 0.12 -28.34
CA SER A 204 -5.69 0.60 -29.64
C SER A 204 -6.84 0.80 -30.63
N SER A 205 -7.80 -0.12 -30.69
CA SER A 205 -8.99 -0.02 -31.54
C SER A 205 -9.87 1.17 -31.16
N ASP A 206 -10.15 1.37 -29.87
CA ASP A 206 -10.94 2.51 -29.37
C ASP A 206 -10.31 3.85 -29.78
N LYS A 207 -8.97 3.93 -29.72
CA LYS A 207 -8.19 5.10 -30.16
C LYS A 207 -8.15 5.27 -31.67
N GLN A 208 -8.07 4.19 -32.45
CA GLN A 208 -8.16 4.26 -33.92
C GLN A 208 -9.55 4.70 -34.38
N SER A 209 -10.63 4.28 -33.73
CA SER A 209 -11.97 4.81 -33.99
C SER A 209 -12.11 6.28 -33.62
N ALA A 210 -11.40 6.76 -32.58
CA ALA A 210 -11.36 8.18 -32.20
C ALA A 210 -10.45 9.02 -33.13
N GLN A 211 -9.34 8.45 -33.61
CA GLN A 211 -8.37 9.10 -34.53
C GLN A 211 -8.79 9.01 -36.01
N ALA A 212 -9.68 8.10 -36.39
CA ALA A 212 -10.28 8.09 -37.73
C ALA A 212 -11.11 9.36 -38.03
N ALA A 213 -11.38 10.20 -37.01
CA ALA A 213 -11.94 11.54 -37.16
C ALA A 213 -10.89 12.66 -37.38
N GLN A 214 -9.58 12.37 -37.27
CA GLN A 214 -8.48 13.31 -37.53
C GLN A 214 -7.31 12.58 -38.23
N THR A 215 -7.34 12.67 -39.57
CA THR A 215 -6.26 12.49 -40.57
C THR A 215 -5.05 11.61 -40.24
N ARG A 216 -4.87 10.60 -41.11
CA ARG A 216 -3.67 9.74 -41.27
C ARG A 216 -2.47 10.53 -41.78
N ASP A 217 -1.27 10.18 -41.31
CA ASP A 217 -0.05 9.97 -42.12
C ASP A 217 1.15 9.61 -41.22
N ASN A 218 1.64 8.37 -41.28
CA ASN A 218 2.98 8.03 -41.79
C ASN A 218 3.38 6.56 -41.58
N PRO A 219 4.30 6.03 -42.42
CA PRO A 219 4.52 4.60 -42.61
C PRO A 219 5.65 4.02 -41.75
N SER A 220 5.50 2.72 -41.47
CA SER A 220 6.48 1.67 -41.14
C SER A 220 7.95 2.08 -40.96
N ASP A 221 8.43 2.01 -39.71
CA ASP A 221 9.84 1.76 -39.40
C ASP A 221 9.99 0.34 -38.82
N GLU A 222 10.81 -0.47 -39.50
CA GLU A 222 11.24 -1.80 -39.04
C GLU A 222 12.06 -1.69 -37.74
N ILE A 223 11.85 -2.66 -36.85
CA ILE A 223 12.32 -2.70 -35.46
C ILE A 223 13.85 -2.87 -35.36
N PRO A 224 14.58 -2.00 -34.62
CA PRO A 224 15.85 -2.36 -34.01
C PRO A 224 15.73 -2.26 -32.48
N LEU A 225 14.99 -3.18 -31.86
CA LEU A 225 14.80 -3.23 -30.38
C LEU A 225 15.37 -4.52 -29.76
N SER A 226 16.45 -5.08 -30.30
CA SER A 226 16.98 -6.36 -29.83
C SER A 226 18.12 -6.27 -28.79
N GLY A 227 18.66 -5.08 -28.53
CA GLY A 227 19.72 -4.85 -27.53
C GLY A 227 19.24 -4.07 -26.30
N ASP A 228 18.87 -2.80 -26.51
CA ASP A 228 18.53 -1.87 -25.42
C ASP A 228 17.29 -2.29 -24.63
N PHE A 229 16.32 -2.91 -25.29
CA PHE A 229 15.11 -3.43 -24.64
C PHE A 229 15.43 -4.57 -23.67
N ARG A 230 16.26 -5.55 -24.08
CA ARG A 230 16.65 -6.66 -23.22
C ARG A 230 17.42 -6.18 -21.98
N GLU A 231 18.32 -5.22 -22.15
CA GLU A 231 19.08 -4.67 -21.02
C GLU A 231 18.17 -3.88 -20.06
N GLN A 232 17.17 -3.16 -20.57
CA GLN A 232 16.13 -2.51 -19.75
C GLN A 232 15.23 -3.55 -19.03
N MET A 233 14.96 -4.69 -19.67
CA MET A 233 14.17 -5.78 -19.09
C MET A 233 14.93 -6.65 -18.09
N ARG A 234 16.26 -6.57 -18.06
CA ARG A 234 17.12 -7.37 -17.18
C ARG A 234 16.84 -7.15 -15.69
N VAL A 235 16.40 -5.93 -15.32
CA VAL A 235 15.96 -5.61 -13.95
C VAL A 235 14.75 -6.47 -13.54
N TYR A 236 13.94 -6.88 -14.51
CA TYR A 236 12.75 -7.70 -14.30
C TYR A 236 12.99 -9.21 -14.50
N GLU A 237 14.20 -9.64 -14.86
CA GLU A 237 14.55 -11.04 -15.15
C GLU A 237 14.25 -11.99 -13.97
N SER A 238 14.44 -11.50 -12.73
CA SER A 238 14.07 -12.25 -11.52
C SER A 238 12.56 -12.46 -11.36
N TYR A 239 11.74 -11.61 -11.96
CA TYR A 239 10.28 -11.72 -11.97
C TYR A 239 9.75 -12.60 -13.11
N PHE A 240 10.58 -13.02 -14.07
CA PHE A 240 10.16 -13.82 -15.23
C PHE A 240 10.44 -15.32 -15.12
N ARG A 241 10.43 -15.87 -13.91
CA ARG A 241 10.49 -17.33 -13.66
C ARG A 241 9.15 -17.86 -13.21
N SER A 242 8.80 -19.12 -13.42
CA SER A 242 7.63 -19.67 -12.73
C SER A 242 7.77 -19.48 -11.22
N ASP A 243 6.68 -19.08 -10.58
CA ASP A 243 6.63 -18.99 -9.13
C ASP A 243 6.63 -20.41 -8.52
N PRO A 244 7.24 -20.61 -7.34
CA PRO A 244 7.17 -21.89 -6.65
C PRO A 244 5.78 -22.11 -6.05
N ALA A 245 5.50 -23.35 -5.65
CA ALA A 245 4.34 -23.62 -4.80
C ALA A 245 4.59 -23.09 -3.37
N PHE A 246 3.59 -22.45 -2.79
CA PHE A 246 3.64 -21.95 -1.41
C PHE A 246 2.80 -22.87 -0.51
N ASP A 247 3.27 -23.15 0.70
CA ASP A 247 2.45 -23.76 1.75
C ASP A 247 1.51 -22.70 2.34
N ASP A 248 0.21 -22.96 2.35
CA ASP A 248 -0.85 -22.05 2.80
C ASP A 248 -1.71 -22.71 3.90
N CYS A 249 -1.19 -23.73 4.58
CA CYS A 249 -1.95 -24.47 5.57
C CYS A 249 -2.36 -23.60 6.78
N GLN A 250 -1.46 -22.76 7.32
CA GLN A 250 -1.82 -21.93 8.47
C GLN A 250 -2.83 -20.85 8.10
N SER A 251 -2.67 -20.19 6.95
CA SER A 251 -3.61 -19.15 6.49
C SER A 251 -5.01 -19.72 6.24
N ARG A 252 -5.13 -20.88 5.59
CA ARG A 252 -6.43 -21.55 5.37
C ARG A 252 -7.11 -22.01 6.65
N VAL A 253 -6.35 -22.51 7.63
CA VAL A 253 -6.92 -22.92 8.92
C VAL A 253 -7.39 -21.70 9.72
N LEU A 254 -6.69 -20.57 9.61
CA LEU A 254 -6.98 -19.37 10.37
C LEU A 254 -8.23 -18.62 9.85
N VAL A 255 -8.40 -18.54 8.54
CA VAL A 255 -9.53 -17.84 7.88
C VAL A 255 -10.21 -18.73 6.83
N PRO A 256 -10.83 -19.86 7.23
CA PRO A 256 -11.38 -20.84 6.29
C PRO A 256 -12.58 -20.31 5.48
N ASP A 257 -13.24 -19.26 5.97
CA ASP A 257 -14.41 -18.64 5.34
C ASP A 257 -14.04 -17.52 4.35
N LEU A 258 -12.75 -17.22 4.18
CA LEU A 258 -12.25 -16.19 3.27
C LEU A 258 -11.36 -16.80 2.15
N PRO A 259 -11.92 -17.58 1.21
CA PRO A 259 -11.15 -18.15 0.10
C PRO A 259 -10.59 -17.03 -0.80
N CYS A 260 -9.41 -17.26 -1.37
CA CYS A 260 -8.83 -16.36 -2.37
C CYS A 260 -9.79 -16.25 -3.58
N PRO A 261 -10.12 -15.04 -4.05
CA PRO A 261 -10.88 -14.88 -5.29
C PRO A 261 -10.19 -15.55 -6.46
N VAL A 262 -10.98 -16.11 -7.39
CA VAL A 262 -10.47 -16.69 -8.62
C VAL A 262 -9.96 -15.57 -9.51
N VAL A 263 -8.65 -15.58 -9.79
CA VAL A 263 -8.02 -14.64 -10.73
C VAL A 263 -8.14 -15.19 -12.14
N ASP A 264 -9.31 -14.99 -12.75
CA ASP A 264 -9.64 -15.45 -14.10
C ASP A 264 -9.33 -14.41 -15.19
N ARG A 265 -9.57 -14.80 -16.45
CA ARG A 265 -9.42 -13.91 -17.61
C ARG A 265 -10.21 -12.61 -17.44
N ALA A 266 -11.43 -12.69 -16.93
CA ALA A 266 -12.31 -11.54 -16.81
C ALA A 266 -11.75 -10.51 -15.82
N MET A 267 -11.24 -10.96 -14.68
CA MET A 267 -10.58 -10.10 -13.70
C MET A 267 -9.30 -9.47 -14.27
N LEU A 268 -8.42 -10.28 -14.88
CA LEU A 268 -7.17 -9.79 -15.47
C LEU A 268 -7.41 -8.73 -16.55
N LEU A 269 -8.43 -8.91 -17.37
CA LEU A 269 -8.84 -7.92 -18.36
C LEU A 269 -9.34 -6.61 -17.73
N ARG A 270 -10.16 -6.68 -16.68
CA ARG A 270 -10.63 -5.47 -15.97
C ARG A 270 -9.45 -4.73 -15.34
N LEU A 271 -8.54 -5.44 -14.69
CA LEU A 271 -7.31 -4.88 -14.10
C LEU A 271 -6.42 -4.21 -15.15
N ALA A 272 -6.23 -4.86 -16.31
CA ALA A 272 -5.41 -4.32 -17.38
C ALA A 272 -6.02 -3.07 -18.03
N LYS A 273 -7.33 -3.10 -18.32
CA LYS A 273 -8.05 -1.94 -18.84
C LYS A 273 -8.00 -0.75 -17.89
N PHE A 274 -8.29 -0.99 -16.60
CA PHE A 274 -8.19 0.03 -15.57
C PHE A 274 -6.79 0.67 -15.53
N ALA A 275 -5.73 -0.14 -15.55
CA ALA A 275 -4.36 0.38 -15.52
C ALA A 275 -4.02 1.23 -16.76
N ILE A 276 -4.48 0.82 -17.94
CA ILE A 276 -4.31 1.58 -19.18
C ILE A 276 -5.08 2.91 -19.12
N GLU A 277 -6.33 2.89 -18.67
CA GLU A 277 -7.20 4.06 -18.53
C GLU A 277 -6.65 5.08 -17.54
N GLN A 278 -6.13 4.60 -16.41
CA GLN A 278 -5.45 5.43 -15.40
C GLN A 278 -4.01 5.80 -15.79
N ASN A 279 -3.58 5.44 -17.00
CA ASN A 279 -2.23 5.67 -17.52
C ASN A 279 -1.13 5.25 -16.52
N PHE A 280 -1.32 4.11 -15.85
CA PHE A 280 -0.42 3.56 -14.84
C PHE A 280 -0.09 4.57 -13.72
N GLY A 281 -1.06 5.41 -13.35
CA GLY A 281 -0.92 6.44 -12.33
C GLY A 281 -0.06 7.63 -12.75
N TRP A 282 0.16 7.82 -14.06
CA TRP A 282 0.95 8.92 -14.62
C TRP A 282 0.08 9.99 -15.33
N PRO A 283 0.39 11.29 -15.22
CA PRO A 283 1.39 11.87 -14.33
C PRO A 283 1.00 11.61 -12.88
N LYS A 284 2.01 11.33 -12.03
CA LYS A 284 1.74 11.20 -10.59
C LYS A 284 1.03 12.49 -10.17
N PRO A 285 -0.18 12.43 -9.61
CA PRO A 285 -0.87 13.63 -9.20
C PRO A 285 0.07 14.41 -8.31
N LEU A 286 0.36 15.65 -8.69
CA LEU A 286 1.18 16.52 -7.87
C LEU A 286 0.54 16.52 -6.49
N PRO A 287 1.32 16.33 -5.40
CA PRO A 287 0.82 16.64 -4.08
C PRO A 287 0.21 18.02 -4.19
N LYS A 288 -1.11 18.16 -4.00
CA LYS A 288 -1.76 19.47 -4.08
C LYS A 288 -1.08 20.32 -3.02
N ALA A 289 -0.18 21.21 -3.44
CA ALA A 289 0.32 22.26 -2.58
C ALA A 289 -0.91 23.10 -2.25
N LEU A 290 -1.41 22.96 -1.03
CA LEU A 290 -2.42 23.88 -0.55
C LEU A 290 -1.72 25.25 -0.45
N PRO A 291 -2.44 26.36 -0.53
CA PRO A 291 -1.90 27.66 -0.11
C PRO A 291 -1.64 27.64 1.42
N HIS A 292 -0.52 27.01 1.81
CA HIS A 292 -0.24 26.55 3.18
C HIS A 292 0.03 27.68 4.20
N GLN A 293 0.48 28.86 3.76
CA GLN A 293 0.76 29.96 4.70
C GLN A 293 -0.51 30.60 5.28
N SER A 294 -1.58 30.70 4.48
CA SER A 294 -2.85 31.25 4.93
C SER A 294 -3.52 30.32 5.94
N LEU A 295 -3.58 29.02 5.66
CA LEU A 295 -4.24 28.07 6.56
C LEU A 295 -3.52 27.92 7.90
N VAL A 296 -2.18 27.89 7.93
CA VAL A 296 -1.44 27.82 9.20
C VAL A 296 -1.59 29.12 10.01
N ALA A 297 -1.61 30.29 9.35
CA ALA A 297 -1.91 31.56 10.01
C ALA A 297 -3.33 31.58 10.60
N THR A 298 -4.30 31.08 9.84
CA THR A 298 -5.70 30.89 10.25
C THR A 298 -5.81 29.97 11.47
N LEU A 299 -5.10 28.84 11.48
CA LEU A 299 -5.08 27.91 12.62
C LEU A 299 -4.53 28.56 13.90
N ARG A 300 -3.71 29.60 13.76
CA ARG A 300 -3.13 30.36 14.88
C ARG A 300 -3.89 31.64 15.24
N HIS A 301 -5.04 31.90 14.62
CA HIS A 301 -5.82 33.12 14.85
C HIS A 301 -6.50 33.16 16.23
N PHE A 302 -6.71 32.00 16.86
CA PHE A 302 -7.35 31.96 18.18
C PHE A 302 -6.48 32.62 19.26
N PRO A 303 -7.10 33.34 20.22
CA PRO A 303 -6.38 33.96 21.32
C PRO A 303 -5.67 32.90 22.18
N LEU A 304 -4.54 33.26 22.79
CA LEU A 304 -3.86 32.38 23.73
C LEU A 304 -4.70 32.21 25.01
N SER A 305 -4.73 30.98 25.54
CA SER A 305 -5.46 30.70 26.78
C SER A 305 -4.88 31.50 27.97
N SER A 306 -5.76 32.13 28.74
CA SER A 306 -5.45 32.85 29.98
C SER A 306 -5.78 32.05 31.26
N GLY A 307 -6.29 30.82 31.12
CA GLY A 307 -6.76 30.01 32.26
C GLY A 307 -7.06 28.53 31.92
N PRO A 308 -7.60 27.76 32.89
CA PRO A 308 -7.93 26.35 32.70
C PRO A 308 -9.08 26.20 31.69
N CYS A 309 -8.99 25.18 30.83
CA CYS A 309 -10.00 24.89 29.80
C CYS A 309 -10.85 23.68 30.21
N GLU A 310 -12.14 23.69 29.84
CA GLU A 310 -13.10 22.62 30.18
C GLU A 310 -12.91 21.37 29.32
N ARG A 311 -12.55 21.58 28.05
CA ARG A 311 -12.28 20.54 27.05
C ARG A 311 -11.11 20.98 26.20
N GLN A 312 -10.37 20.00 25.67
CA GLN A 312 -9.26 20.24 24.78
C GLN A 312 -9.39 19.42 23.48
N LEU A 313 -9.06 20.04 22.35
CA LEU A 313 -8.90 19.40 21.05
C LEU A 313 -7.44 19.56 20.60
N VAL A 314 -6.76 18.43 20.40
CA VAL A 314 -5.39 18.37 19.90
C VAL A 314 -5.44 18.06 18.40
N LEU A 315 -4.79 18.87 17.59
CA LEU A 315 -4.78 18.78 16.15
C LEU A 315 -3.41 18.30 15.66
N ARG A 316 -3.36 17.07 15.16
CA ARG A 316 -2.16 16.46 14.57
C ARG A 316 -2.29 16.41 13.06
N LEU A 317 -1.73 17.40 12.39
CA LEU A 317 -1.82 17.51 10.94
C LEU A 317 -0.65 16.79 10.26
N LEU A 318 -0.96 16.07 9.18
CA LEU A 318 -0.01 15.30 8.39
C LEU A 318 0.16 15.89 6.99
N GLY A 319 1.32 15.64 6.39
CA GLY A 319 1.64 16.04 5.02
C GLY A 319 2.44 17.36 4.91
N PRO A 320 2.79 17.76 3.68
CA PRO A 320 3.59 18.95 3.44
C PRO A 320 2.97 20.22 4.04
N GLY A 321 3.79 21.03 4.74
CA GLY A 321 3.34 22.29 5.32
C GLY A 321 2.48 22.18 6.59
N ALA A 322 2.30 20.97 7.15
CA ALA A 322 1.64 20.80 8.43
C ALA A 322 2.42 21.49 9.57
N PRO A 323 1.75 22.26 10.45
CA PRO A 323 2.40 22.84 11.61
C PRO A 323 2.73 21.76 12.66
N GLU A 324 3.53 22.14 13.66
CA GLU A 324 3.61 21.38 14.90
C GLU A 324 2.22 21.16 15.51
N THR A 325 2.08 20.13 16.34
CA THR A 325 0.80 19.80 16.97
C THR A 325 0.21 21.00 17.68
N LEU A 326 -1.03 21.36 17.33
CA LEU A 326 -1.74 22.48 17.91
C LEU A 326 -2.73 21.96 18.94
N ALA A 327 -2.89 22.68 20.04
CA ALA A 327 -3.85 22.37 21.07
C ALA A 327 -4.82 23.53 21.22
N TYR A 328 -6.12 23.21 21.21
CA TYR A 328 -7.20 24.17 21.37
C TYR A 328 -7.97 23.85 22.64
N GLY A 329 -8.11 24.84 23.51
CA GLY A 329 -8.92 24.77 24.71
C GLY A 329 -10.27 25.42 24.45
N ARG A 330 -11.32 24.90 25.10
CA ARG A 330 -12.63 25.53 25.12
C ARG A 330 -12.88 26.14 26.50
N HIS A 331 -13.18 27.44 26.53
CA HIS A 331 -13.47 28.21 27.74
C HIS A 331 -14.61 29.19 27.47
N ASN A 332 -15.68 29.15 28.27
CA ASN A 332 -16.89 29.99 28.11
C ASN A 332 -17.42 30.03 26.67
N GLN A 333 -17.56 28.86 26.04
CA GLN A 333 -18.01 28.67 24.65
C GLN A 333 -17.07 29.21 23.56
N SER A 334 -15.94 29.83 23.91
CA SER A 334 -14.93 30.32 22.97
C SER A 334 -13.72 29.38 22.89
N TRP A 335 -13.04 29.41 21.75
CA TRP A 335 -11.83 28.64 21.49
C TRP A 335 -10.58 29.48 21.73
N CYS A 336 -9.57 28.88 22.38
CA CYS A 336 -8.27 29.48 22.60
C CYS A 336 -7.15 28.50 22.26
N LEU A 337 -5.98 29.00 21.87
CA LEU A 337 -4.77 28.20 21.72
C LEU A 337 -4.16 27.89 23.08
N VAL A 338 -3.86 26.63 23.34
CA VAL A 338 -3.18 26.16 24.55
C VAL A 338 -1.69 26.02 24.25
N PRO A 339 -0.80 26.73 24.98
CA PRO A 339 0.64 26.59 24.81
C PRO A 339 1.10 25.15 25.09
N ALA A 340 2.09 24.65 24.35
CA ALA A 340 2.60 23.29 24.49
C ALA A 340 3.05 22.94 25.93
N ALA A 341 3.51 23.94 26.70
CA ALA A 341 3.91 23.79 28.10
C ALA A 341 2.74 23.59 29.10
N ALA A 342 1.50 23.86 28.69
CA ALA A 342 0.29 23.80 29.53
C ALA A 342 -0.64 22.61 29.18
N ASN A 343 -0.17 21.64 28.39
CA ASN A 343 -0.90 20.44 27.93
C ASN A 343 -1.17 19.39 29.03
N SER A 344 -1.50 19.80 30.24
CA SER A 344 -1.64 18.92 31.41
C SER A 344 -3.07 18.47 31.71
N LEU A 345 -3.99 18.54 30.75
CA LEU A 345 -5.35 17.99 30.95
C LEU A 345 -5.34 16.45 30.84
N PRO A 346 -6.09 15.74 31.69
CA PRO A 346 -6.21 14.29 31.61
C PRO A 346 -6.83 13.83 30.29
N ILE A 347 -6.41 12.67 29.78
CA ILE A 347 -6.83 12.08 28.48
C ILE A 347 -8.36 11.97 28.35
N SER A 348 -9.07 11.80 29.47
CA SER A 348 -10.54 11.74 29.51
C SER A 348 -11.24 13.09 29.22
N ALA A 349 -10.50 14.18 29.10
CA ALA A 349 -10.99 15.52 28.80
C ALA A 349 -10.41 16.10 27.50
N SER A 350 -9.56 15.34 26.80
CA SER A 350 -8.91 15.75 25.56
C SER A 350 -9.24 14.81 24.40
N GLY A 351 -9.56 15.39 23.25
CA GLY A 351 -9.71 14.66 21.98
C GLY A 351 -8.54 14.98 21.06
N THR A 352 -8.00 13.99 20.35
CA THR A 352 -6.95 14.16 19.34
C THR A 352 -7.51 13.86 17.96
N LEU A 353 -7.42 14.84 17.06
CA LEU A 353 -7.76 14.75 15.65
C LEU A 353 -6.48 14.62 14.82
N THR A 354 -6.24 13.45 14.25
CA THR A 354 -5.14 13.20 13.30
C THR A 354 -5.66 13.15 11.88
N ALA A 355 -5.22 14.08 11.03
CA ALA A 355 -5.72 14.20 9.66
C ALA A 355 -4.66 14.80 8.71
N PRO A 356 -4.69 14.49 7.41
CA PRO A 356 -3.94 15.24 6.41
C PRO A 356 -4.35 16.72 6.41
N LEU A 357 -3.39 17.64 6.27
CA LEU A 357 -3.69 19.07 6.17
C LEU A 357 -4.62 19.40 4.99
N SER A 358 -4.52 18.66 3.89
CA SER A 358 -5.39 18.78 2.72
C SER A 358 -6.85 18.46 3.01
N LEU A 359 -7.08 17.43 3.84
CA LEU A 359 -8.43 17.07 4.24
C LEU A 359 -9.07 18.19 5.04
N LEU A 360 -8.33 18.81 5.97
CA LEU A 360 -8.85 19.93 6.76
C LEU A 360 -9.19 21.14 5.88
N ALA A 361 -8.34 21.44 4.89
CA ALA A 361 -8.62 22.50 3.92
C ALA A 361 -9.90 22.22 3.12
N ASP A 362 -10.10 20.96 2.70
CA ASP A 362 -11.31 20.55 1.99
C ASP A 362 -12.56 20.64 2.89
N CYS A 363 -12.45 20.28 4.18
CA CYS A 363 -13.51 20.49 5.18
C CYS A 363 -13.88 21.97 5.34
N LEU A 364 -12.88 22.85 5.48
CA LEU A 364 -13.11 24.29 5.62
C LEU A 364 -13.68 24.92 4.35
N SER A 365 -13.36 24.38 3.17
CA SER A 365 -13.95 24.84 1.90
C SER A 365 -15.33 24.25 1.59
N GLY A 366 -15.85 23.37 2.46
CA GLY A 366 -17.14 22.71 2.28
C GLY A 366 -17.16 21.59 1.22
N LYS A 367 -15.99 21.16 0.70
CA LYS A 367 -15.89 20.06 -0.27
C LYS A 367 -16.13 18.69 0.35
N THR A 368 -15.86 18.57 1.65
CA THR A 368 -16.10 17.36 2.46
C THR A 368 -16.41 17.75 3.90
N ASN A 369 -16.69 16.79 4.76
CA ASN A 369 -16.91 17.00 6.19
C ASN A 369 -16.17 15.94 7.03
N LEU A 370 -15.98 16.24 8.32
CA LEU A 370 -15.26 15.36 9.24
C LEU A 370 -15.93 13.99 9.43
N PRO A 371 -17.27 13.86 9.59
CA PRO A 371 -17.92 12.55 9.70
C PRO A 371 -17.61 11.62 8.52
N LEU A 372 -17.76 12.12 7.29
CA LEU A 372 -17.50 11.36 6.07
C LEU A 372 -16.02 10.95 5.97
N ALA A 373 -15.11 11.85 6.35
CA ALA A 373 -13.69 11.56 6.30
C ALA A 373 -13.23 10.54 7.35
N ILE A 374 -13.89 10.49 8.51
CA ILE A 374 -13.65 9.48 9.55
C ILE A 374 -14.21 8.12 9.09
N GLU A 375 -15.43 8.08 8.55
CA GLU A 375 -16.03 6.86 8.01
C GLU A 375 -15.17 6.23 6.91
N GLN A 376 -14.56 7.06 6.05
CA GLN A 376 -13.67 6.64 4.98
C GLN A 376 -12.23 6.35 5.45
N GLY A 377 -11.92 6.51 6.74
CA GLY A 377 -10.59 6.23 7.30
C GLY A 377 -9.50 7.23 6.91
N TYR A 378 -9.85 8.40 6.37
CA TYR A 378 -8.89 9.46 6.06
C TYR A 378 -8.47 10.29 7.28
N CYS A 379 -9.14 10.08 8.42
CA CYS A 379 -9.02 10.85 9.63
C CYS A 379 -9.17 9.92 10.85
N ILE A 380 -8.38 10.15 11.89
CA ILE A 380 -8.41 9.36 13.13
C ILE A 380 -8.73 10.28 14.30
N MET A 381 -9.68 9.86 15.14
CA MET A 381 -10.07 10.53 16.38
C MET A 381 -9.77 9.63 17.58
N GLU A 382 -9.02 10.15 18.55
CA GLU A 382 -8.61 9.43 19.77
C GLU A 382 -8.93 10.26 21.03
N GLY A 383 -9.13 9.62 22.20
CA GLY A 383 -9.38 10.31 23.47
C GLY A 383 -10.83 10.22 23.94
N LEU A 384 -11.58 11.34 23.91
CA LEU A 384 -12.99 11.39 24.31
C LEU A 384 -13.85 10.32 23.59
N PRO A 385 -15.00 9.91 24.17
CA PRO A 385 -15.96 9.05 23.46
C PRO A 385 -16.22 9.58 22.04
N SER A 386 -16.22 8.69 21.04
CA SER A 386 -16.15 9.07 19.62
C SER A 386 -17.17 10.11 19.19
N HIS A 387 -18.39 10.06 19.73
CA HIS A 387 -19.46 11.02 19.44
C HIS A 387 -19.19 12.42 20.05
N GLU A 388 -18.61 12.50 21.24
CA GLU A 388 -18.23 13.78 21.88
C GLU A 388 -17.03 14.40 21.18
N CYS A 389 -16.06 13.58 20.80
CA CYS A 389 -14.87 13.98 20.05
C CYS A 389 -15.24 14.57 18.68
N LEU A 390 -16.14 13.91 17.96
CA LEU A 390 -16.65 14.36 16.67
C LEU A 390 -17.38 15.69 16.80
N ALA A 391 -18.34 15.80 17.73
CA ALA A 391 -19.08 17.03 17.97
C ALA A 391 -18.16 18.20 18.36
N LEU A 392 -17.11 17.93 19.15
CA LEU A 392 -16.12 18.93 19.53
C LEU A 392 -15.29 19.40 18.32
N ALA A 393 -14.89 18.48 17.43
CA ALA A 393 -14.13 18.79 16.23
C ALA A 393 -14.97 19.51 15.16
N GLU A 394 -16.24 19.11 14.96
CA GLU A 394 -17.18 19.81 14.07
C GLU A 394 -17.45 21.23 14.53
N HIS A 395 -17.67 21.43 15.84
CA HIS A 395 -17.84 22.75 16.41
C HIS A 395 -16.59 23.61 16.16
N TRP A 396 -15.40 23.05 16.36
CA TRP A 396 -14.16 23.76 16.10
C TRP A 396 -14.01 24.16 14.62
N VAL A 397 -14.28 23.25 13.68
CA VAL A 397 -14.25 23.56 12.23
C VAL A 397 -15.24 24.67 11.89
N HIS A 398 -16.45 24.62 12.47
CA HIS A 398 -17.46 25.65 12.26
C HIS A 398 -17.03 27.01 12.83
N SER A 399 -16.51 27.06 14.06
CA SER A 399 -15.99 28.30 14.66
C SER A 399 -14.83 28.89 13.87
N LEU A 400 -13.94 28.04 13.35
CA LEU A 400 -12.84 28.47 12.50
C LEU A 400 -13.34 29.05 11.17
N HIS A 401 -14.31 28.40 10.53
CA HIS A 401 -14.95 28.92 9.32
C HIS A 401 -15.62 30.28 9.56
N THR A 402 -16.40 30.42 10.63
CA THR A 402 -17.08 31.67 10.99
C THR A 402 -16.13 32.81 11.37
N SER A 403 -14.92 32.49 11.84
CA SER A 403 -13.89 33.51 12.11
C SER A 403 -13.17 33.99 10.84
N LEU A 404 -13.31 33.26 9.73
CA LEU A 404 -12.66 33.55 8.45
C LEU A 404 -13.55 34.28 7.44
N CYS A 405 -14.87 34.11 7.55
CA CYS A 405 -15.89 34.82 6.79
C CYS A 405 -16.32 36.08 7.54
#